data_AF-A0A0G0ADD6-F1
#
_entry.id   AF-A0A0G0ADD6-F1
#
_cell.length_a   1.000
_cell.length_b   1.000
_cell.length_c   1.000
_cell.angle_alpha   90.00
_cell.angle_beta   90.00
_cell.angle_gamma   90.00
#
_symmetry.space_group_name_H-M   'P 1'
#
loop_
_entity.id
_entity.type
_entity.pdbx_description
1 polymer ?
#
loop_
_entity_poly.entity_id
_entity_poly.type
_entity_poly.pdbx_seq_one_letter_code
_entity_poly.pdbx_strand_id
1 'polypeptide(L)'
;MEYDSEPQKSDSEDKNWQEIEFQLKVRIADAIICKDITDDNPSLTNGYTALEQLIMYEFEIYEIEEIANKKEEIISFAMDLELDEDWEAEVEVPTFDKELAHRKIAGAVLRGIITDDRLSPWSKLTALDQIICFECGIVEFESIKEERRAIKGIEMDLRGGSKASEEDDVWGTYGKEIY
;
A
#
# COMPACT_ATOMS: atom_id res chain seq x y z
N MET A 1 -26.42 28.08 31.57
CA MET A 1 -26.36 26.67 31.12
C MET A 1 -26.14 26.72 29.63
N GLU A 2 -24.87 26.73 29.22
CA GLU A 2 -24.50 26.46 27.83
C GLU A 2 -24.73 24.98 27.58
N TYR A 3 -25.53 24.67 26.56
CA TYR A 3 -25.56 23.34 25.97
C TYR A 3 -24.49 23.32 24.88
N ASP A 4 -23.36 22.66 25.17
CA ASP A 4 -22.44 22.17 24.15
C ASP A 4 -23.18 21.09 23.36
N SER A 5 -23.71 21.47 22.20
CA SER A 5 -24.24 20.51 21.23
C SER A 5 -23.07 19.96 20.42
N GLU A 6 -22.64 18.74 20.72
CA GLU A 6 -21.71 18.00 19.87
C GLU A 6 -22.31 17.86 18.45
N PRO A 7 -21.51 18.06 17.39
CA PRO A 7 -22.00 17.92 16.02
C PRO A 7 -22.34 16.45 15.73
N GLN A 8 -23.62 16.16 15.49
CA GLN A 8 -24.07 14.86 14.99
C GLN A 8 -23.52 14.66 13.57
N LYS A 9 -22.64 13.67 13.40
CA LYS A 9 -22.27 13.17 12.07
C LYS A 9 -23.52 12.69 11.35
N SER A 10 -23.67 13.06 10.08
CA SER A 10 -24.86 12.74 9.30
C SER A 10 -24.81 11.30 8.80
N ASP A 11 -25.95 10.58 8.85
CA ASP A 11 -26.10 9.19 8.38
C ASP A 11 -25.64 8.93 6.92
N SER A 12 -25.40 9.98 6.13
CA SER A 12 -24.87 9.91 4.76
C SER A 12 -23.35 9.76 4.67
N GLU A 13 -22.59 10.25 5.65
CA GLU A 13 -21.12 10.15 5.65
C GLU A 13 -20.68 8.74 6.00
N ASP A 14 -21.32 8.10 6.98
CA ASP A 14 -20.97 6.75 7.42
C ASP A 14 -21.23 5.69 6.34
N LYS A 15 -22.29 5.87 5.53
CA LYS A 15 -22.59 4.98 4.39
C LYS A 15 -21.55 5.08 3.28
N ASN A 16 -21.00 6.28 3.05
CA ASN A 16 -19.97 6.48 2.03
C ASN A 16 -18.65 5.81 2.45
N TRP A 17 -18.28 5.92 3.72
CA TRP A 17 -17.07 5.26 4.24
C TRP A 17 -17.14 3.74 4.20
N GLN A 18 -18.29 3.16 4.53
CA GLN A 18 -18.48 1.70 4.42
C GLN A 18 -18.34 1.20 2.98
N GLU A 19 -18.85 1.96 2.01
CA GLU A 19 -18.69 1.63 0.59
C GLU A 19 -17.21 1.72 0.16
N ILE A 20 -16.52 2.81 0.52
CA ILE A 20 -15.10 2.98 0.22
C ILE A 20 -14.26 1.85 0.84
N GLU A 21 -14.55 1.49 2.09
CA GLU A 21 -13.87 0.41 2.80
C GLU A 21 -14.10 -0.94 2.10
N PHE A 22 -15.34 -1.20 1.67
CA PHE A 22 -15.68 -2.42 0.94
C PHE A 22 -14.96 -2.51 -0.41
N GLN A 23 -14.96 -1.43 -1.20
CA GLN A 23 -14.26 -1.36 -2.49
C GLN A 23 -12.75 -1.55 -2.32
N LEU A 24 -12.18 -0.97 -1.26
CA LEU A 24 -10.77 -1.14 -0.94
C LEU A 24 -10.44 -2.58 -0.55
N LYS A 25 -11.27 -3.21 0.29
CA LYS A 25 -11.13 -4.62 0.63
C LYS A 25 -11.18 -5.51 -0.62
N VAL A 26 -12.11 -5.24 -1.54
CA VAL A 26 -12.20 -5.92 -2.83
C VAL A 26 -10.90 -5.79 -3.62
N ARG A 27 -10.36 -4.57 -3.78
CA ARG A 27 -9.10 -4.34 -4.49
C ARG A 27 -7.94 -5.10 -3.86
N ILE A 28 -7.83 -5.09 -2.54
CA ILE A 28 -6.74 -5.78 -1.83
C ILE A 28 -6.89 -7.30 -2.00
N ALA A 29 -8.10 -7.82 -1.90
CA ALA A 29 -8.37 -9.24 -2.08
C ALA A 29 -8.02 -9.71 -3.50
N ASP A 30 -8.41 -8.95 -4.53
CA ASP A 30 -8.02 -9.22 -5.92
C ASP A 30 -6.48 -9.20 -6.10
N ALA A 31 -5.80 -8.21 -5.50
CA ALA A 31 -4.34 -8.13 -5.54
C ALA A 31 -3.64 -9.30 -4.81
N ILE A 32 -4.25 -9.88 -3.79
CA ILE A 32 -3.77 -11.10 -3.13
C ILE A 32 -3.94 -12.31 -4.06
N ILE A 33 -5.10 -12.47 -4.68
CA ILE A 33 -5.40 -13.57 -5.62
C ILE A 33 -4.41 -13.53 -6.80
N CYS A 34 -4.17 -12.33 -7.33
CA CYS A 34 -3.20 -12.09 -8.40
C CYS A 34 -1.73 -12.18 -7.96
N LYS A 35 -1.48 -12.28 -6.64
CA LYS A 35 -0.15 -12.32 -6.01
C LYS A 35 0.69 -11.05 -6.19
N ASP A 36 0.02 -9.94 -6.44
CA ASP A 36 0.63 -8.61 -6.49
C ASP A 36 0.95 -8.11 -5.07
N ILE A 37 0.09 -8.44 -4.11
CA ILE A 37 0.32 -8.23 -2.68
C ILE A 37 0.54 -9.59 -2.00
N THR A 38 1.59 -9.67 -1.19
CA THR A 38 2.01 -10.90 -0.53
C THR A 38 2.09 -10.77 0.98
N ASP A 39 1.86 -11.89 1.66
CA ASP A 39 1.91 -12.03 3.12
C ASP A 39 3.01 -13.01 3.57
N ASP A 40 4.10 -13.08 2.81
CA ASP A 40 5.07 -14.17 2.88
C ASP A 40 6.40 -13.79 3.53
N ASN A 41 6.68 -12.48 3.64
CA ASN A 41 8.01 -12.01 3.99
C ASN A 41 7.98 -10.72 4.81
N PRO A 42 8.03 -10.84 6.15
CA PRO A 42 8.09 -9.68 7.02
C PRO A 42 9.33 -8.83 6.77
N SER A 43 9.16 -7.51 6.75
CA SER A 43 10.24 -6.53 6.68
C SER A 43 11.24 -6.72 7.83
N LEU A 44 12.52 -6.43 7.58
CA LEU A 44 13.55 -6.44 8.61
C LEU A 44 13.48 -5.19 9.49
N THR A 45 12.90 -4.12 8.97
CA THR A 45 12.83 -2.81 9.61
C THR A 45 11.66 -2.71 10.57
N ASN A 46 10.45 -3.11 10.14
CA ASN A 46 9.25 -2.98 10.96
C ASN A 46 8.57 -4.31 11.32
N GLY A 47 9.03 -5.44 10.79
CA GLY A 47 8.50 -6.76 11.12
C GLY A 47 7.15 -7.11 10.49
N TYR A 48 6.62 -6.27 9.59
CA TYR A 48 5.34 -6.48 8.91
C TYR A 48 5.52 -6.94 7.46
N THR A 49 4.61 -7.78 6.96
CA THR A 49 4.56 -8.20 5.54
C THR A 49 4.03 -7.08 4.63
N ALA A 50 4.10 -7.26 3.30
CA ALA A 50 3.57 -6.27 2.37
C ALA A 50 2.05 -6.06 2.56
N LEU A 51 1.29 -7.14 2.80
CA LEU A 51 -0.13 -7.07 3.13
C LEU A 51 -0.39 -6.26 4.42
N GLU A 52 0.35 -6.54 5.49
CA GLU A 52 0.18 -5.83 6.76
C GLU A 52 0.54 -4.34 6.62
N GLN A 53 1.60 -4.01 5.89
CA GLN A 53 1.98 -2.62 5.61
C GLN A 53 0.94 -1.90 4.75
N LEU A 54 0.32 -2.58 3.78
CA LEU A 54 -0.78 -2.05 2.99
C LEU A 54 -2.02 -1.78 3.86
N ILE A 55 -2.34 -2.68 4.80
CA ILE A 55 -3.44 -2.48 5.75
C ILE A 55 -3.21 -1.25 6.61
N MET A 56 -2.00 -1.09 7.16
CA MET A 56 -1.63 0.10 7.94
C MET A 56 -1.72 1.39 7.10
N TYR A 57 -1.30 1.31 5.84
CA TYR A 57 -1.31 2.42 4.90
C TYR A 57 -2.73 2.87 4.51
N GLU A 58 -3.60 1.93 4.15
CA GLU A 58 -4.94 2.19 3.61
C GLU A 58 -5.99 2.45 4.68
N PHE A 59 -5.97 1.67 5.77
CA PHE A 59 -6.98 1.75 6.83
C PHE A 59 -6.54 2.61 8.02
N GLU A 60 -5.30 3.12 8.01
CA GLU A 60 -4.69 3.88 9.12
C GLU A 60 -4.75 3.15 10.47
N ILE A 61 -4.61 1.82 10.43
CA ILE A 61 -4.59 0.94 11.61
C ILE A 61 -3.14 0.74 12.06
N TYR A 62 -2.88 0.89 13.37
CA TYR A 62 -1.53 0.74 13.94
C TYR A 62 -1.44 -0.24 15.10
N GLU A 63 -2.58 -0.67 15.64
CA GLU A 63 -2.64 -1.66 16.71
C GLU A 63 -2.49 -3.08 16.14
N ILE A 64 -1.57 -3.86 16.70
CA ILE A 64 -1.20 -5.19 16.17
C ILE A 64 -2.42 -6.12 16.06
N GLU A 65 -3.31 -6.10 17.06
CA GLU A 65 -4.51 -6.93 17.07
C GLU A 65 -5.51 -6.52 15.97
N GLU A 66 -5.67 -5.22 15.73
CA GLU A 66 -6.54 -4.71 14.67
C GLU A 66 -5.99 -5.03 13.28
N ILE A 67 -4.66 -4.90 13.09
CA ILE A 67 -3.99 -5.31 11.85
C ILE A 67 -4.22 -6.79 11.58
N ALA A 68 -4.01 -7.65 12.59
CA ALA A 68 -4.21 -9.10 12.46
C ALA A 68 -5.66 -9.45 12.12
N ASN A 69 -6.64 -8.83 12.77
CA ASN A 69 -8.06 -9.04 12.51
C ASN A 69 -8.45 -8.60 11.09
N LYS A 70 -8.00 -7.42 10.65
CA LYS A 70 -8.28 -6.92 9.29
C LYS A 70 -7.60 -7.79 8.23
N LYS A 71 -6.40 -8.28 8.50
CA LYS A 71 -5.69 -9.22 7.63
C LYS A 71 -6.47 -10.53 7.47
N GLU A 72 -6.94 -11.13 8.56
CA GLU A 72 -7.75 -12.36 8.51
C GLU A 72 -9.05 -12.14 7.74
N GLU A 73 -9.72 -10.99 7.96
CA GLU A 73 -10.92 -10.60 7.22
C GLU A 73 -10.66 -10.54 5.71
N ILE A 74 -9.61 -9.86 5.28
CA ILE A 74 -9.25 -9.69 3.87
C ILE A 74 -8.86 -11.04 3.23
N ILE A 75 -8.06 -11.86 3.91
CA ILE A 75 -7.64 -13.17 3.39
C ILE A 75 -8.85 -14.09 3.23
N SER A 76 -9.74 -14.16 4.22
CA SER A 76 -10.98 -14.95 4.11
C SER A 76 -11.82 -14.46 2.92
N PHE A 77 -11.94 -13.14 2.75
CA PHE A 77 -12.69 -12.56 1.65
C PHE A 77 -12.05 -12.88 0.29
N ALA A 78 -10.73 -12.84 0.17
CA ALA A 78 -10.02 -13.23 -1.04
C ALA A 78 -10.23 -14.70 -1.40
N MET A 79 -10.24 -15.60 -0.41
CA MET A 79 -10.54 -17.01 -0.63
C MET A 79 -11.98 -17.24 -1.13
N ASP A 80 -12.94 -16.53 -0.54
CA ASP A 80 -14.34 -16.60 -0.98
C ASP A 80 -14.52 -16.06 -2.41
N LEU A 81 -13.81 -14.96 -2.75
CA LEU A 81 -13.80 -14.41 -4.10
C LEU A 81 -13.14 -15.32 -5.14
N GLU A 82 -12.02 -15.96 -4.81
CA GLU A 82 -11.32 -16.89 -5.72
C GLU A 82 -12.19 -18.12 -6.08
N LEU A 83 -13.12 -18.50 -5.20
CA LEU A 83 -14.07 -19.60 -5.43
C LEU A 83 -15.30 -19.18 -6.24
N ASP A 84 -15.58 -17.89 -6.38
CA ASP A 84 -16.71 -17.37 -7.14
C ASP A 84 -16.30 -17.16 -8.61
N GLU A 85 -16.56 -18.17 -9.45
CA GLU A 85 -16.22 -18.14 -10.88
C GLU A 85 -16.97 -17.05 -11.67
N ASP A 86 -18.04 -16.47 -11.11
CA ASP A 86 -18.89 -15.45 -11.74
C ASP A 86 -18.64 -14.04 -11.17
N TRP A 87 -17.58 -13.84 -10.37
CA TRP A 87 -17.24 -12.53 -9.82
C TRP A 87 -16.68 -11.59 -10.90
N GLU A 88 -17.58 -10.83 -11.52
CA GLU A 88 -17.26 -9.62 -12.29
C GLU A 88 -17.60 -8.38 -11.45
N ALA A 89 -16.79 -8.07 -10.44
CA ALA A 89 -16.93 -6.77 -9.81
C ALA A 89 -16.44 -5.67 -10.75
N GLU A 90 -17.39 -4.87 -11.22
CA GLU A 90 -17.10 -3.52 -11.68
C GLU A 90 -16.65 -2.69 -10.47
N VAL A 91 -15.39 -2.84 -10.09
CA VAL A 91 -14.76 -1.96 -9.10
C VAL A 91 -14.67 -0.60 -9.76
N GLU A 92 -15.50 0.35 -9.30
CA GLU A 92 -15.31 1.76 -9.63
C GLU A 92 -13.98 2.20 -9.00
N VAL A 93 -12.89 2.03 -9.74
CA VAL A 93 -11.59 2.54 -9.34
C VAL A 93 -11.74 4.06 -9.23
N PRO A 94 -11.53 4.64 -8.04
CA PRO A 94 -11.55 6.09 -7.89
C PRO A 94 -10.62 6.70 -8.93
N THR A 95 -10.97 7.85 -9.49
CA THR A 95 -10.09 8.59 -10.42
C THR A 95 -8.67 8.62 -9.85
N PHE A 96 -7.77 7.90 -10.51
CA PHE A 96 -6.41 7.68 -10.03
C PHE A 96 -5.64 9.01 -10.09
N ASP A 97 -5.45 9.63 -8.92
CA ASP A 97 -4.56 10.77 -8.76
C ASP A 97 -3.17 10.27 -8.38
N LYS A 98 -2.35 10.12 -9.41
CA LYS A 98 -0.96 9.66 -9.31
C LYS A 98 -0.12 10.51 -8.37
N GLU A 99 -0.29 11.83 -8.38
CA GLU A 99 0.51 12.72 -7.53
C GLU A 99 0.12 12.54 -6.06
N LEU A 100 -1.18 12.41 -5.79
CA LEU A 100 -1.68 12.12 -4.45
C LEU A 100 -1.17 10.76 -3.95
N ALA A 101 -1.24 9.71 -4.78
CA ALA A 101 -0.73 8.39 -4.45
C ALA A 101 0.76 8.44 -4.09
N HIS A 102 1.58 9.10 -4.91
CA HIS A 102 3.01 9.24 -4.63
C HIS A 102 3.29 9.97 -3.32
N ARG A 103 2.56 11.05 -3.02
CA ARG A 103 2.70 11.79 -1.76
C ARG A 103 2.32 10.93 -0.55
N LYS A 104 1.23 10.17 -0.66
CA LYS A 104 0.78 9.26 0.40
C LYS A 104 1.82 8.17 0.66
N ILE A 105 2.32 7.50 -0.39
CA ILE A 105 3.36 6.48 -0.28
C ILE A 105 4.64 7.08 0.31
N ALA A 106 5.10 8.23 -0.19
CA ALA A 106 6.29 8.92 0.33
C ALA A 106 6.15 9.25 1.83
N GLY A 107 4.98 9.73 2.26
CA GLY A 107 4.69 9.98 3.67
C GLY A 107 4.65 8.70 4.52
N ALA A 108 4.21 7.57 3.97
CA ALA A 108 4.20 6.28 4.65
C ALA A 108 5.62 5.68 4.77
N VAL A 109 6.44 5.82 3.73
CA VAL A 109 7.88 5.46 3.77
C VAL A 109 8.61 6.29 4.82
N LEU A 110 8.38 7.61 4.84
CA LEU A 110 8.99 8.50 5.82
C LEU A 110 8.63 8.11 7.26
N ARG A 111 7.39 7.65 7.49
CA ARG A 111 6.90 7.17 8.79
C ARG A 111 7.37 5.75 9.15
N GLY A 112 8.05 5.05 8.23
CA GLY A 112 8.47 3.66 8.43
C GLY A 112 7.33 2.63 8.36
N ILE A 113 6.17 3.03 7.85
CA ILE A 113 5.03 2.13 7.61
C ILE A 113 5.35 1.23 6.41
N ILE A 114 5.79 1.84 5.31
CA ILE A 114 6.18 1.13 4.09
C ILE A 114 7.71 1.01 4.04
N THR A 115 8.21 -0.19 3.76
CA THR A 115 9.65 -0.49 3.74
C THR A 115 10.12 -1.04 2.39
N ASP A 116 11.37 -0.77 2.03
CA ASP A 116 12.02 -1.23 0.79
C ASP A 116 13.23 -2.14 1.09
N ASP A 117 13.08 -3.08 2.03
CA ASP A 117 14.23 -3.81 2.61
C ASP A 117 14.22 -5.33 2.37
N ARG A 118 13.10 -5.90 1.92
CA ARG A 118 12.98 -7.35 1.73
C ARG A 118 12.11 -7.70 0.54
N LEU A 119 12.64 -8.52 -0.36
CA LEU A 119 11.92 -9.03 -1.52
C LEU A 119 11.03 -10.22 -1.14
N SER A 120 9.77 -10.22 -1.54
CA SER A 120 8.91 -11.39 -1.44
C SER A 120 9.50 -12.57 -2.24
N PRO A 121 9.53 -13.80 -1.67
CA PRO A 121 9.88 -15.01 -2.40
C PRO A 121 8.97 -15.28 -3.59
N TRP A 122 7.72 -14.85 -3.56
CA TRP A 122 6.73 -15.08 -4.60
C TRP A 122 6.78 -14.02 -5.70
N SER A 123 6.56 -12.74 -5.37
CA SER A 123 6.49 -11.66 -6.36
C SER A 123 7.86 -11.14 -6.81
N LYS A 124 8.92 -11.40 -6.02
CA LYS A 124 10.26 -10.81 -6.21
C LYS A 124 10.27 -9.28 -6.11
N LEU A 125 9.25 -8.70 -5.48
CA LEU A 125 9.11 -7.26 -5.23
C LEU A 125 9.20 -6.97 -3.73
N THR A 126 9.69 -5.79 -3.34
CA THR A 126 9.63 -5.33 -1.94
C THR A 126 8.21 -4.89 -1.58
N ALA A 127 7.95 -4.63 -0.29
CA ALA A 127 6.66 -4.07 0.13
C ALA A 127 6.39 -2.71 -0.54
N LEU A 128 7.40 -1.86 -0.67
CA LEU A 128 7.30 -0.61 -1.42
C LEU A 128 6.88 -0.85 -2.88
N ASP A 129 7.58 -1.75 -3.59
CA ASP A 129 7.28 -2.02 -5.00
C ASP A 129 5.87 -2.62 -5.19
N GLN A 130 5.45 -3.53 -4.30
CA GLN A 130 4.10 -4.12 -4.31
C GLN A 130 3.01 -3.07 -4.09
N ILE A 131 3.21 -2.13 -3.15
CA ILE A 131 2.24 -1.05 -2.90
C ILE A 131 2.22 -0.04 -4.06
N ILE A 132 3.35 0.23 -4.70
CA ILE A 132 3.40 1.02 -5.94
C ILE A 132 2.57 0.35 -7.04
N CYS A 133 2.76 -0.95 -7.25
CA CYS A 133 1.96 -1.73 -8.21
C CYS A 133 0.47 -1.65 -7.90
N PHE A 134 0.09 -1.83 -6.64
CA PHE A 134 -1.29 -1.76 -6.17
C PHE A 134 -1.95 -0.40 -6.41
N GLU A 135 -1.25 0.69 -6.07
CA GLU A 135 -1.79 2.04 -6.19
C GLU A 135 -1.81 2.53 -7.63
N CYS A 136 -0.76 2.21 -8.40
CA CYS A 136 -0.56 2.77 -9.73
C CYS A 136 -1.02 1.84 -10.86
N GLY A 137 -1.47 0.62 -10.56
CA GLY A 137 -1.85 -0.39 -11.55
C GLY A 137 -0.69 -0.81 -12.46
N ILE A 138 0.53 -0.80 -11.94
CA ILE A 138 1.74 -1.01 -12.74
C ILE A 138 2.09 -2.49 -12.83
N VAL A 139 2.34 -2.94 -14.07
CA VAL A 139 2.75 -4.32 -14.36
C VAL A 139 4.17 -4.45 -14.93
N GLU A 140 4.82 -3.32 -15.28
CA GLU A 140 6.15 -3.32 -15.88
C GLU A 140 7.24 -2.81 -14.92
N PHE A 141 8.35 -3.54 -14.83
CA PHE A 141 9.44 -3.25 -13.89
C PHE A 141 10.11 -1.88 -14.12
N GLU A 142 10.24 -1.43 -15.37
CA GLU A 142 10.87 -0.14 -15.64
C GLU A 142 9.99 1.02 -15.16
N SER A 143 8.68 0.89 -15.29
CA SER A 143 7.70 1.83 -14.75
C SER A 143 7.77 1.90 -13.22
N ILE A 144 7.94 0.76 -12.53
CA ILE A 144 8.13 0.73 -11.06
C ILE A 144 9.34 1.59 -10.65
N LYS A 145 10.46 1.50 -11.37
CA LYS A 145 11.65 2.31 -11.05
C LYS A 145 11.37 3.81 -11.19
N GLU A 146 10.63 4.21 -12.22
CA GLU A 146 10.27 5.61 -12.43
C GLU A 146 9.41 6.14 -11.28
N GLU A 147 8.38 5.39 -10.86
CA GLU A 147 7.56 5.79 -9.71
C GLU A 147 8.38 5.83 -8.43
N ARG A 148 9.27 4.85 -8.22
CA ARG A 148 10.13 4.82 -7.04
C ARG A 148 11.03 6.05 -6.96
N ARG A 149 11.57 6.52 -8.09
CA ARG A 149 12.34 7.77 -8.15
C ARG A 149 11.46 8.98 -7.81
N ALA A 150 10.23 9.04 -8.33
CA ALA A 150 9.30 10.12 -8.05
C ALA A 150 8.94 10.18 -6.55
N ILE A 151 8.58 9.04 -5.96
CA ILE A 151 8.25 8.90 -4.53
C ILE A 151 9.45 9.31 -3.66
N LYS A 152 10.66 8.85 -4.00
CA LYS A 152 11.88 9.22 -3.28
C LYS A 152 12.15 10.73 -3.34
N GLY A 153 11.95 11.36 -4.49
CA GLY A 153 12.06 12.81 -4.63
C GLY A 153 11.13 13.55 -3.66
N ILE A 154 9.86 13.14 -3.61
CA ILE A 154 8.87 13.70 -2.69
C ILE A 154 9.24 13.43 -1.23
N GLU A 155 9.68 12.22 -0.90
CA GLU A 155 10.10 11.83 0.44
C GLU A 155 11.28 12.69 0.94
N MET A 156 12.25 12.97 0.07
CA MET A 156 13.36 13.89 0.36
C MET A 156 12.89 15.31 0.60
N ASP A 157 11.94 15.81 -0.21
CA ASP A 157 11.33 17.13 -0.03
C ASP A 157 10.58 17.21 1.32
N LEU A 158 9.82 16.16 1.67
CA LEU A 158 9.09 16.06 2.95
C LEU A 158 10.02 16.07 4.18
N ARG A 159 11.25 15.56 4.07
CA ARG A 159 12.29 15.61 5.12
C ARG A 159 12.91 17.02 5.29
N GLY A 160 12.51 17.99 4.47
CA GLY A 160 13.08 19.34 4.46
C GLY A 160 14.29 19.49 3.53
N GLY A 161 14.43 18.60 2.54
CA GLY A 161 15.53 18.61 1.57
C GLY A 161 15.54 19.86 0.67
N SER A 162 16.68 20.54 0.63
CA SER A 162 17.06 21.42 -0.47
C SER A 162 17.61 20.55 -1.61
N LYS A 163 17.10 20.70 -2.84
CA LYS A 163 17.52 20.02 -4.10
C LYS A 163 18.78 19.15 -3.97
N ALA A 164 18.58 17.84 -3.92
CA ALA A 164 19.68 16.88 -4.00
C ALA A 164 20.39 17.02 -5.36
N SER A 165 21.70 17.24 -5.31
CA SER A 165 22.62 17.14 -6.43
C SER A 165 22.62 15.71 -6.99
N GLU A 166 22.72 15.59 -8.31
CA GLU A 166 22.66 14.37 -9.14
C GLU A 166 23.76 13.30 -8.86
N GLU A 167 24.44 13.31 -7.71
CA GLU A 167 25.64 12.50 -7.48
C GLU A 167 25.49 11.29 -6.54
N ASP A 168 24.31 11.00 -5.97
CA ASP A 168 24.10 9.81 -5.13
C ASP A 168 23.55 8.60 -5.91
N ASP A 169 24.15 8.33 -7.07
CA ASP A 169 23.96 7.11 -7.87
C ASP A 169 24.85 5.96 -7.34
N VAL A 170 24.89 5.80 -6.01
CA VAL A 170 25.60 4.72 -5.31
C VAL A 170 24.58 3.86 -4.54
N TRP A 171 23.76 3.11 -5.27
CA TRP A 171 22.98 2.03 -4.70
C TRP A 171 23.10 0.75 -5.54
N GLY A 172 24.04 -0.09 -5.10
CA GLY A 172 23.92 -1.56 -5.14
C GLY A 172 23.86 -2.22 -6.51
N THR A 173 25.03 -2.50 -7.07
CA THR A 173 25.23 -3.62 -8.01
C THR A 173 24.97 -4.96 -7.30
N TYR A 174 23.71 -5.36 -7.17
CA TYR A 174 23.35 -6.75 -6.83
C TYR A 174 22.98 -7.54 -8.08
N GLY A 175 24.01 -7.69 -8.91
CA GLY A 175 24.11 -8.58 -10.04
C GLY A 175 25.54 -9.09 -10.15
N LYS A 176 26.08 -9.65 -9.05
CA LYS A 176 27.24 -10.54 -9.13
C LYS A 176 26.73 -11.96 -8.99
N GLU A 177 26.64 -12.60 -10.13
CA GLU A 177 26.58 -14.04 -10.28
C GLU A 177 27.60 -14.69 -9.32
N ILE A 178 27.10 -15.53 -8.44
CA ILE A 178 27.87 -16.63 -7.88
C ILE A 178 27.18 -17.88 -8.40
N TYR A 179 27.62 -18.36 -9.57
CA TYR A 179 28.18 -19.69 -9.82
C TYR A 179 28.66 -19.78 -11.26
#